data_AF-A0A8W8L0W7-F1
#
_entry.id   AF-A0A8W8L0W7-F1
#
_cell.length_a   1.000
_cell.length_b   1.000
_cell.length_c   1.000
_cell.angle_alpha   90.00
_cell.angle_beta   90.00
_cell.angle_gamma   90.00
#
_symmetry.space_group_name_H-M   'P 1'
#
loop_
_entity.id
_entity.type
_entity.pdbx_description
1 polymer ?
#
loop_
_entity_poly.entity_id
_entity_poly.type
_entity_poly.pdbx_seq_one_letter_code
_entity_poly.pdbx_strand_id
1 'polypeptide(L)'
;MDEFEKKAMQELHIKIMHCLEPSQLHDYLFQEGIIPEDFLFELRQQCRIPTEISRLFIMHLKKHCPFHVFLIALRQDNAYSFLAKELEGKLEEIKSQRRNRSSSTKVPWYEKAYHPIRRIQVYNEYREDIVHERHLLKRLCLDSKLPEFYSKQRSLKLKWEENRNIERCDQSGKQLAADLYFISLDAEMEHRRVKYDKSLYESDVFKEMEAIIKETSNPKLSMMLYLGRLASSMVMFNNNLLKKGLKAAQEARENGERIEPCRETGIVLLIYYNLLCQEYEITRDQSLRDNLITIASESLDHFAQERDEVCFDFRRIVMLKTSFIYLGIGLFCDILSVPVSESHIKYGKNCLEKALLDWERMERRWKMIFHFAFARIHQIHKRWDLAYSSVEDSYRFCNDGNFYQEKTNILIFREFIKKNYD
;
A
#
# COMPACT_ATOMS: atom_id res chain seq x y z
N MET A 1 -8.32 34.14 7.65
CA MET A 1 -8.85 33.62 6.37
C MET A 1 -9.87 34.59 5.77
N ASP A 2 -9.87 34.77 4.46
CA ASP A 2 -10.91 35.51 3.72
C ASP A 2 -12.22 34.69 3.59
N GLU A 3 -13.27 35.28 3.02
CA GLU A 3 -14.58 34.63 2.89
C GLU A 3 -14.58 33.42 1.93
N PHE A 4 -13.71 33.41 0.91
CA PHE A 4 -13.59 32.28 0.00
C PHE A 4 -12.86 31.11 0.67
N GLU A 5 -11.80 31.41 1.41
CA GLU A 5 -11.03 30.45 2.20
C GLU A 5 -11.90 29.83 3.31
N LYS A 6 -12.67 30.65 4.03
CA LYS A 6 -13.64 30.16 5.02
C LYS A 6 -14.71 29.27 4.41
N LYS A 7 -15.13 29.57 3.17
CA LYS A 7 -16.11 28.77 2.42
C LYS A 7 -15.49 27.44 1.96
N ALA A 8 -14.26 27.43 1.45
CA ALA A 8 -13.54 26.20 1.13
C ALA A 8 -13.39 25.29 2.36
N MET A 9 -13.01 25.88 3.51
CA MET A 9 -12.96 25.19 4.80
C MET A 9 -14.32 24.70 5.28
N GLN A 10 -15.42 25.37 4.91
CA GLN A 10 -16.78 24.98 5.28
C GLN A 10 -17.28 23.81 4.41
N GLU A 11 -17.03 23.84 3.10
CA GLU A 11 -17.40 22.76 2.19
C GLU A 11 -16.63 21.46 2.48
N LEU A 12 -15.40 21.57 3.01
CA LEU A 12 -14.61 20.42 3.45
C LEU A 12 -14.66 20.18 4.98
N HIS A 13 -15.55 20.87 5.71
CA HIS A 13 -15.53 20.88 7.18
C HIS A 13 -15.60 19.49 7.82
N ILE A 14 -16.53 18.65 7.35
CA ILE A 14 -16.72 17.29 7.85
C ILE A 14 -15.45 16.46 7.63
N LYS A 15 -14.86 16.57 6.44
CA LYS A 15 -13.65 15.83 6.07
C LYS A 15 -12.45 16.25 6.91
N ILE A 16 -12.24 17.56 7.07
CA ILE A 16 -11.16 18.08 7.92
C ILE A 16 -11.37 17.63 9.36
N MET A 17 -12.60 17.70 9.90
CA MET A 17 -12.89 17.28 11.28
C MET A 17 -12.58 15.80 11.53
N HIS A 18 -12.88 14.91 10.58
CA HIS A 18 -12.68 13.48 10.76
C HIS A 18 -11.25 13.00 10.45
N CYS A 19 -10.51 13.72 9.61
CA CYS A 19 -9.16 13.34 9.21
C CYS A 19 -8.07 14.01 10.04
N LEU A 20 -8.29 15.24 10.49
CA LEU A 20 -7.28 16.06 11.15
C LEU A 20 -7.17 15.70 12.64
N GLU A 21 -5.98 15.33 13.06
CA GLU A 21 -5.62 15.23 14.47
C GLU A 21 -4.90 16.52 14.90
N PRO A 22 -5.50 17.33 15.80
CA PRO A 22 -4.95 18.65 16.14
C PRO A 22 -3.53 18.64 16.71
N SER A 23 -3.11 17.56 17.39
CA SER A 23 -1.75 17.44 17.94
C SER A 23 -0.67 17.42 16.87
N GLN A 24 -0.98 16.92 15.67
CA GLN A 24 -0.02 16.84 14.56
C GLN A 24 0.32 18.21 13.96
N LEU A 25 -0.52 19.22 14.18
CA LEU A 25 -0.29 20.59 13.70
C LEU A 25 0.15 21.53 14.82
N HIS A 26 0.16 21.05 16.07
CA HIS A 26 0.31 21.87 17.25
C HIS A 26 1.60 22.65 17.26
N ASP A 27 2.73 21.95 17.15
CA ASP A 27 4.06 22.54 17.34
C ASP A 27 4.35 23.62 16.32
N TYR A 28 3.91 23.42 15.07
CA TYR A 28 4.04 24.44 14.02
C TYR A 28 3.14 25.64 14.25
N LEU A 29 1.87 25.41 14.59
CA LEU A 29 0.93 26.51 14.82
C LEU A 29 1.30 27.31 16.08
N PHE A 30 1.93 26.67 17.07
CA PHE A 30 2.54 27.34 18.21
C PHE A 30 3.77 28.17 17.80
N GLN A 31 4.69 27.60 17.02
CA GLN A 31 5.86 28.32 16.49
C GLN A 31 5.47 29.55 15.67
N GLU A 32 4.41 29.45 14.88
CA GLU A 32 3.84 30.55 14.08
C GLU A 32 2.98 31.53 14.90
N GLY A 33 2.87 31.34 16.23
CA GLY A 33 2.12 32.21 17.13
C GLY A 33 0.60 32.22 16.91
N ILE A 34 0.06 31.18 16.26
CA ILE A 34 -1.36 31.04 15.93
C ILE A 34 -2.17 30.49 17.12
N ILE A 35 -1.56 29.59 17.91
CA ILE A 35 -2.16 29.01 19.11
C ILE A 35 -1.20 29.11 20.30
N PRO A 36 -1.69 29.20 21.54
CA PRO A 36 -0.85 29.11 22.74
C PRO A 36 -0.39 27.67 23.01
N GLU A 37 0.67 27.52 23.81
CA GLU A 37 1.32 26.23 24.12
C GLU A 37 0.38 25.21 24.77
N ASP A 38 -0.56 25.68 25.58
CA ASP A 38 -1.53 24.89 26.34
C ASP A 38 -2.87 24.70 25.61
N PHE A 39 -3.01 25.18 24.38
CA PHE A 39 -4.29 25.24 23.66
C PHE A 39 -5.02 23.89 23.57
N LEU A 40 -4.31 22.83 23.20
CA LEU A 40 -4.90 21.49 23.08
C LEU A 40 -5.20 20.87 24.44
N PHE A 41 -4.42 21.21 25.46
CA PHE A 41 -4.66 20.76 26.82
C PHE A 41 -5.96 21.37 27.35
N GLU A 42 -6.17 22.67 27.18
CA GLU A 42 -7.42 23.35 27.55
C GLU A 42 -8.63 22.79 26.79
N LEU A 43 -8.51 22.57 25.47
CA LEU A 43 -9.59 21.98 24.67
C LEU A 43 -9.97 20.57 25.16
N ARG A 44 -8.99 19.75 25.55
CA ARG A 44 -9.21 18.40 26.09
C ARG A 44 -9.82 18.40 27.49
N GLN A 45 -9.59 19.45 28.29
CA GLN A 45 -10.30 19.62 29.56
C GLN A 45 -11.78 19.96 29.36
N GLN A 46 -12.10 20.74 28.32
CA GLN A 46 -13.47 21.15 28.02
C GLN A 46 -14.28 20.06 27.31
N CYS A 47 -13.65 19.26 26.45
CA CYS A 47 -14.33 18.20 25.71
C CYS A 47 -13.43 16.96 25.59
N ARG A 48 -14.00 15.78 25.87
CA ARG A 48 -13.29 14.49 25.74
C ARG A 48 -13.53 13.80 24.39
N ILE A 49 -14.44 14.32 23.56
CA ILE A 49 -14.81 13.71 22.28
C ILE A 49 -13.81 14.19 21.20
N PRO A 50 -13.02 13.30 20.58
CA PRO A 50 -11.97 13.70 19.63
C PRO A 50 -12.46 14.53 18.44
N THR A 51 -13.60 14.15 17.86
CA THR A 51 -14.19 14.89 16.72
C THR A 51 -14.65 16.29 17.12
N GLU A 52 -15.12 16.45 18.34
CA GLU A 52 -15.55 17.74 18.88
C GLU A 52 -14.34 18.63 19.20
N ILE A 53 -13.24 18.05 19.70
CA ILE A 53 -11.96 18.75 19.85
C ILE A 53 -11.47 19.24 18.47
N SER A 54 -11.46 18.38 17.45
CA SER A 54 -11.09 18.78 16.08
C SER A 54 -12.01 19.86 15.53
N ARG A 55 -13.32 19.80 15.82
CA ARG A 55 -14.29 20.83 15.42
C ARG A 55 -13.95 22.18 16.05
N LEU A 56 -13.72 22.23 17.37
CA LEU A 56 -13.37 23.46 18.09
C LEU A 56 -12.03 24.02 17.63
N PHE A 57 -11.05 23.14 17.43
CA PHE A 57 -9.75 23.48 16.87
C PHE A 57 -9.88 24.15 15.48
N ILE A 58 -10.63 23.54 14.55
CA ILE A 58 -10.86 24.11 13.21
C ILE A 58 -11.62 25.44 13.30
N MET A 59 -12.59 25.56 14.21
CA MET A 59 -13.31 26.81 14.41
C MET A 59 -12.39 27.95 14.88
N HIS A 60 -11.42 27.64 15.73
CA HIS A 60 -10.39 28.59 16.15
C HIS A 60 -9.51 28.99 14.96
N LEU A 61 -8.99 28.02 14.21
CA LEU A 61 -8.13 28.29 13.05
C LEU A 61 -8.83 29.13 11.97
N LYS A 62 -10.12 28.90 11.71
CA LYS A 62 -10.90 29.73 10.75
C LYS A 62 -10.94 31.21 11.14
N LYS A 63 -10.84 31.52 12.44
CA LYS A 63 -10.86 32.88 12.97
C LYS A 63 -9.48 33.50 13.06
N HIS A 64 -8.48 32.72 13.49
CA HIS A 64 -7.18 33.25 13.92
C HIS A 64 -6.02 32.86 13.02
N CYS A 65 -6.15 31.84 12.16
CA CYS A 65 -5.08 31.37 11.28
C CYS A 65 -5.22 31.94 9.86
N PRO A 66 -4.14 32.46 9.25
CA PRO A 66 -4.09 32.69 7.81
C PRO A 66 -4.18 31.37 7.03
N PHE A 67 -4.91 31.36 5.91
CA PHE A 67 -5.14 30.12 5.18
C PHE A 67 -3.85 29.47 4.63
N HIS A 68 -2.92 30.28 4.12
CA HIS A 68 -1.63 29.78 3.65
C HIS A 68 -0.80 29.14 4.79
N VAL A 69 -0.83 29.71 6.00
CA VAL A 69 -0.16 29.14 7.19
C VAL A 69 -0.80 27.80 7.54
N PHE A 70 -2.13 27.70 7.48
CA PHE A 70 -2.83 26.43 7.70
C PHE A 70 -2.49 25.38 6.64
N LEU A 71 -2.37 25.76 5.36
CA LEU A 71 -1.96 24.84 4.29
C LEU A 71 -0.52 24.34 4.48
N ILE A 72 0.39 25.20 4.95
CA ILE A 72 1.77 24.79 5.26
C ILE A 72 1.77 23.85 6.46
N ALA A 73 1.01 24.15 7.52
CA ALA A 73 0.85 23.28 8.68
C ALA A 73 0.34 21.88 8.29
N LEU A 74 -0.62 21.79 7.36
CA LEU A 74 -1.13 20.51 6.84
C LEU A 74 -0.08 19.74 6.02
N ARG A 75 0.86 20.44 5.39
CA ARG A 75 1.92 19.83 4.56
C ARG A 75 3.14 19.42 5.38
N GLN A 76 3.26 19.92 6.59
CA GLN A 76 4.36 19.59 7.47
C GLN A 76 4.36 18.09 7.78
N ASP A 77 5.57 17.51 7.71
CA ASP A 77 5.82 16.08 7.85
C ASP A 77 4.99 15.19 6.91
N ASN A 78 4.42 15.79 5.85
CA ASN A 78 3.48 15.19 4.90
C ASN A 78 2.24 14.52 5.52
N ALA A 79 1.87 14.88 6.75
CA ALA A 79 0.77 14.23 7.47
C ALA A 79 -0.59 14.46 6.79
N TYR A 80 -0.82 15.64 6.21
CA TYR A 80 -2.11 16.03 5.61
C TYR A 80 -1.97 16.78 4.27
N SER A 81 -0.90 16.51 3.51
CA SER A 81 -0.66 17.15 2.20
C SER A 81 -1.85 16.97 1.23
N PHE A 82 -2.61 15.88 1.35
CA PHE A 82 -3.84 15.66 0.59
C PHE A 82 -4.95 16.64 0.97
N LEU A 83 -5.16 16.93 2.26
CA LEU A 83 -6.14 17.94 2.71
C LEU A 83 -5.75 19.32 2.22
N ALA A 84 -4.45 19.65 2.22
CA ALA A 84 -3.96 20.92 1.69
C ALA A 84 -4.26 21.05 0.18
N LYS A 85 -3.98 20.01 -0.61
CA LYS A 85 -4.25 19.98 -2.05
C LYS A 85 -5.74 20.08 -2.36
N GLU A 86 -6.59 19.40 -1.58
CA GLU A 86 -8.04 19.48 -1.74
C GLU A 86 -8.60 20.85 -1.35
N LEU A 87 -8.08 21.46 -0.30
CA LEU A 87 -8.46 22.81 0.12
C LEU A 87 -8.08 23.86 -0.93
N GLU A 88 -6.91 23.74 -1.55
CA GLU A 88 -6.50 24.58 -2.67
C GLU A 88 -7.38 24.35 -3.91
N GLY A 89 -7.63 23.09 -4.28
CA GLY A 89 -8.51 22.76 -5.40
C GLY A 89 -9.93 23.29 -5.19
N LYS A 90 -10.45 23.19 -3.96
CA LYS A 90 -11.77 23.72 -3.60
C LYS A 90 -11.81 25.24 -3.60
N LEU A 91 -10.74 25.90 -3.16
CA LEU A 91 -10.62 27.36 -3.22
C LEU A 91 -10.63 27.84 -4.67
N GLU A 92 -9.90 27.18 -5.56
CA GLU A 92 -9.90 27.49 -7.00
C GLU A 92 -11.25 27.20 -7.67
N GLU A 93 -11.95 26.14 -7.27
CA GLU A 93 -13.33 25.87 -7.71
C GLU A 93 -14.27 27.01 -7.28
N ILE A 94 -14.22 27.44 -6.02
CA ILE A 94 -15.07 28.51 -5.50
C ILE A 94 -14.76 29.84 -6.21
N LYS A 95 -13.48 30.13 -6.47
CA LYS A 95 -13.05 31.33 -7.21
C LYS A 95 -13.45 31.26 -8.69
N SER A 96 -13.38 30.09 -9.32
CA SER A 96 -13.74 29.87 -10.73
C SER A 96 -15.24 29.80 -10.97
N GLN A 97 -16.04 29.23 -10.07
CA GLN A 97 -17.52 29.27 -10.12
C GLN A 97 -18.07 30.70 -10.11
N ARG A 98 -17.35 31.63 -9.46
CA ARG A 98 -17.70 33.06 -9.48
C ARG A 98 -17.28 33.76 -10.79
N ARG A 99 -16.26 33.24 -11.48
CA ARG A 99 -15.84 33.70 -12.82
C ARG A 99 -16.68 33.10 -13.96
N ASN A 100 -17.25 31.91 -13.77
CA ASN A 100 -17.95 31.12 -14.82
C ASN A 100 -19.48 31.11 -14.72
N ARG A 101 -20.13 32.24 -14.35
CA ARG A 101 -21.57 32.42 -14.65
C ARG A 101 -21.87 32.51 -16.15
N SER A 102 -20.85 32.46 -17.01
CA SER A 102 -20.96 32.42 -18.47
C SER A 102 -19.97 31.45 -19.10
N SER A 103 -20.14 30.15 -18.89
CA SER A 103 -19.86 29.08 -19.89
C SER A 103 -19.87 27.73 -19.20
N SER A 104 -20.76 26.86 -19.67
CA SER A 104 -20.82 25.46 -19.24
C SER A 104 -19.74 24.66 -19.97
N THR A 105 -18.61 24.43 -19.30
CA THR A 105 -17.63 23.44 -19.76
C THR A 105 -17.81 22.17 -18.94
N LYS A 106 -18.05 21.05 -19.61
CA LYS A 106 -18.19 19.72 -19.00
C LYS A 106 -16.91 19.38 -18.23
N VAL A 107 -17.05 19.26 -16.92
CA VAL A 107 -16.01 18.76 -16.00
C VAL A 107 -15.70 17.28 -16.33
N PRO A 108 -14.42 16.88 -16.48
CA PRO A 108 -14.00 15.49 -16.66
C PRO A 108 -14.56 14.57 -15.56
N TRP A 109 -14.81 13.29 -15.90
CA TRP A 109 -15.50 12.36 -15.00
C TRP A 109 -14.77 12.09 -13.66
N TYR A 110 -13.46 12.31 -13.59
CA TYR A 110 -12.66 12.19 -12.36
C TYR A 110 -12.68 13.45 -11.47
N GLU A 111 -13.21 14.58 -11.98
CA GLU A 111 -13.41 15.83 -11.23
C GLU A 111 -14.87 16.02 -10.78
N LYS A 112 -15.76 15.06 -11.06
CA LYS A 112 -17.07 15.03 -10.41
C LYS A 112 -16.85 14.75 -8.92
N ALA A 113 -17.19 15.75 -8.10
CA ALA A 113 -17.28 15.72 -6.65
C ALA A 113 -17.19 14.30 -6.07
N TYR A 114 -16.06 13.99 -5.42
CA TYR A 114 -15.97 12.89 -4.46
C TYR A 114 -17.00 13.17 -3.37
N HIS A 115 -18.23 12.69 -3.59
CA HIS A 115 -19.12 12.39 -2.47
C HIS A 115 -18.32 11.48 -1.54
N PRO A 116 -18.28 11.73 -0.22
CA PRO A 116 -17.69 10.79 0.70
C PRO A 116 -18.48 9.49 0.57
N ILE A 117 -17.97 8.57 -0.24
CA ILE A 117 -18.48 7.22 -0.31
C ILE A 117 -18.37 6.74 1.13
N ARG A 118 -19.51 6.42 1.75
CA ARG A 118 -19.55 5.77 3.05
C ARG A 118 -18.71 4.51 2.93
N ARG A 119 -17.46 4.58 3.37
CA ARG A 119 -16.52 3.48 3.26
C ARG A 119 -17.00 2.38 4.21
N ILE A 120 -16.92 1.13 3.77
CA ILE A 120 -17.28 -0.02 4.59
C ILE A 120 -16.22 -0.10 5.67
N GLN A 121 -16.62 0.12 6.92
CA GLN A 121 -15.76 -0.04 8.08
C GLN A 121 -15.43 -1.53 8.21
N VAL A 122 -14.14 -1.84 8.10
CA VAL A 122 -13.63 -3.22 8.15
C VAL A 122 -13.29 -3.64 9.59
N TYR A 123 -13.24 -2.67 10.50
CA TYR A 123 -12.96 -2.87 11.91
C TYR A 123 -14.22 -3.35 12.62
N ASN A 124 -14.37 -4.67 12.75
CA ASN A 124 -15.24 -5.30 13.73
C ASN A 124 -14.45 -5.64 15.00
N GLU A 125 -15.14 -6.04 16.06
CA GLU A 125 -14.53 -6.39 17.36
C GLU A 125 -13.50 -7.55 17.27
N TYR A 126 -13.57 -8.37 16.22
CA TYR A 126 -12.68 -9.53 16.04
C TYR A 126 -11.51 -9.26 15.08
N ARG A 127 -11.38 -8.03 14.57
CA ARG A 127 -10.37 -7.70 13.56
C ARG A 127 -8.95 -7.91 14.08
N GLU A 128 -8.71 -7.59 15.34
CA GLU A 128 -7.41 -7.77 15.99
C GLU A 128 -7.01 -9.25 16.04
N ASP A 129 -7.95 -10.14 16.38
CA ASP A 129 -7.72 -11.59 16.39
C ASP A 129 -7.36 -12.12 15.00
N ILE A 130 -8.10 -11.69 13.98
CA ILE A 130 -7.86 -12.08 12.58
C ILE A 130 -6.47 -11.62 12.12
N VAL A 131 -6.08 -10.38 12.44
CA VAL A 131 -4.76 -9.82 12.08
C VAL A 131 -3.64 -10.54 12.83
N HIS A 132 -3.82 -10.80 14.12
CA HIS A 132 -2.87 -11.54 14.95
C HIS A 132 -2.65 -12.95 14.40
N GLU A 133 -3.74 -13.67 14.14
CA GLU A 133 -3.73 -15.01 13.58
C GLU A 133 -3.01 -15.05 12.22
N ARG A 134 -3.35 -14.11 11.33
CA ARG A 134 -2.72 -13.97 10.01
C ARG A 134 -1.22 -13.71 10.10
N HIS A 135 -0.80 -12.92 11.09
CA HIS A 135 0.61 -12.63 11.34
C HIS A 135 1.36 -13.84 11.89
N LEU A 136 0.77 -14.58 12.82
CA LEU A 136 1.33 -15.83 13.34
C LEU A 136 1.52 -16.87 12.23
N LEU A 137 0.51 -17.06 11.37
CA LEU A 137 0.61 -17.95 10.21
C LEU A 137 1.70 -17.51 9.24
N LYS A 138 1.85 -16.20 8.98
CA LYS A 138 2.96 -15.66 8.17
C LYS A 138 4.32 -16.02 8.78
N ARG A 139 4.51 -15.88 10.10
CA ARG A 139 5.76 -16.23 10.78
C ARG A 139 6.09 -17.71 10.64
N LEU A 140 5.12 -18.61 10.83
CA LEU A 140 5.34 -20.05 10.66
C LEU A 140 5.85 -20.39 9.25
N CYS A 141 5.31 -19.73 8.22
CA CYS A 141 5.80 -19.87 6.85
C CYS A 141 7.22 -19.31 6.65
N LEU A 142 7.53 -18.15 7.25
CA LEU A 142 8.85 -17.52 7.15
C LEU A 142 9.94 -18.31 7.89
N ASP A 143 9.59 -18.89 9.04
CA ASP A 143 10.47 -19.70 9.88
C ASP A 143 10.57 -21.16 9.38
N SER A 144 9.98 -21.47 8.22
CA SER A 144 9.93 -22.81 7.62
C SER A 144 9.30 -23.89 8.50
N LYS A 145 8.40 -23.50 9.41
CA LYS A 145 7.63 -24.38 10.31
C LYS A 145 6.33 -24.85 9.64
N LEU A 146 6.44 -25.42 8.45
CA LEU A 146 5.29 -25.86 7.65
C LEU A 146 4.40 -26.89 8.35
N PRO A 147 4.92 -27.88 9.11
CA PRO A 147 4.06 -28.81 9.84
C PRO A 147 3.15 -28.12 10.86
N GLU A 148 3.67 -27.12 11.58
CA GLU A 148 2.90 -26.32 12.54
C GLU A 148 1.85 -25.47 11.82
N PHE A 149 2.22 -24.85 10.69
CA PHE A 149 1.30 -24.10 9.84
C PHE A 149 0.10 -24.94 9.42
N TYR A 150 0.32 -26.12 8.82
CA TYR A 150 -0.76 -26.99 8.35
C TYR A 150 -1.57 -27.62 9.49
N SER A 151 -0.94 -27.87 10.64
CA SER A 151 -1.66 -28.30 11.85
C SER A 151 -2.67 -27.23 12.30
N LYS A 152 -2.25 -25.97 12.32
CA LYS A 152 -3.08 -24.83 12.70
C LYS A 152 -4.19 -24.58 11.69
N GLN A 153 -3.87 -24.60 10.39
CA GLN A 153 -4.85 -24.46 9.31
C GLN A 153 -5.95 -25.54 9.40
N ARG A 154 -5.57 -26.81 9.63
CA ARG A 154 -6.55 -27.90 9.84
C ARG A 154 -7.43 -27.66 11.07
N SER A 155 -6.87 -27.17 12.17
CA SER A 155 -7.67 -26.83 13.36
C SER A 155 -8.69 -25.72 13.06
N LEU A 156 -8.31 -24.70 12.29
CA LEU A 156 -9.23 -23.64 11.87
C LEU A 156 -10.33 -24.15 10.93
N LYS A 157 -9.97 -25.04 10.00
CA LYS A 157 -10.93 -25.73 9.12
C LYS A 157 -11.97 -26.50 9.91
N LEU A 158 -11.53 -27.32 10.87
CA LEU A 158 -12.42 -28.11 11.73
C LEU A 158 -13.36 -27.21 12.53
N LYS A 159 -12.84 -26.13 13.15
CA LYS A 159 -13.67 -25.15 13.85
C LYS A 159 -14.74 -24.50 12.95
N TRP A 160 -14.37 -24.19 11.71
CA TRP A 160 -15.31 -23.67 10.72
C TRP A 160 -16.41 -24.69 10.38
N GLU A 161 -16.02 -25.92 10.08
CA GLU A 161 -16.95 -27.01 9.75
C GLU A 161 -17.90 -27.35 10.90
N GLU A 162 -17.40 -27.36 12.14
CA GLU A 162 -18.18 -27.55 13.36
C GLU A 162 -19.20 -26.41 13.54
N ASN A 163 -18.74 -25.14 13.49
CA ASN A 163 -19.62 -23.98 13.72
C ASN A 163 -20.68 -23.80 12.64
N ARG A 164 -20.40 -24.18 11.39
CA ARG A 164 -21.37 -24.11 10.29
C ARG A 164 -22.62 -24.98 10.55
N ASN A 165 -22.44 -26.14 11.18
CA ASN A 165 -23.49 -27.14 11.36
C ASN A 165 -24.27 -27.01 12.68
N ILE A 166 -23.84 -26.14 13.60
CA ILE A 166 -24.52 -25.93 14.88
C ILE A 166 -25.66 -24.92 14.71
N GLU A 167 -26.91 -25.36 14.86
CA GLU A 167 -28.11 -24.51 14.77
C GLU A 167 -28.13 -23.39 15.83
N ARG A 168 -27.53 -23.62 17.00
CA ARG A 168 -27.48 -22.69 18.14
C ARG A 168 -26.24 -21.78 18.20
N CYS A 169 -25.33 -21.86 17.24
CA CYS A 169 -24.13 -21.02 17.23
C CYS A 169 -24.49 -19.60 16.78
N ASP A 170 -24.04 -18.60 17.54
CA ASP A 170 -24.24 -17.20 17.21
C ASP A 170 -23.62 -16.86 15.85
N GLN A 171 -24.30 -15.98 15.09
CA GLN A 171 -23.88 -15.61 13.74
C GLN A 171 -22.47 -15.01 13.74
N SER A 172 -22.13 -14.22 14.76
CA SER A 172 -20.80 -13.63 14.95
C SER A 172 -19.73 -14.70 15.11
N GLY A 173 -20.01 -15.77 15.87
CA GLY A 173 -19.10 -16.90 16.05
C GLY A 173 -18.87 -17.70 14.76
N LYS A 174 -19.92 -17.88 13.95
CA LYS A 174 -19.81 -18.51 12.62
C LYS A 174 -18.96 -17.67 11.67
N GLN A 175 -19.19 -16.37 11.63
CA GLN A 175 -18.43 -15.43 10.80
C GLN A 175 -16.96 -15.37 11.21
N LEU A 176 -16.67 -15.35 12.52
CA LEU A 176 -15.29 -15.38 13.02
C LEU A 176 -14.57 -16.66 12.61
N ALA A 177 -15.22 -17.83 12.72
CA ALA A 177 -14.62 -19.09 12.29
C ALA A 177 -14.36 -19.10 10.77
N ALA A 178 -15.27 -18.54 9.97
CA ALA A 178 -15.09 -18.37 8.53
C ALA A 178 -13.92 -17.43 8.21
N ASP A 179 -13.83 -16.29 8.90
CA ASP A 179 -12.77 -15.30 8.72
C ASP A 179 -11.40 -15.89 9.04
N LEU A 180 -11.27 -16.58 10.19
CA LEU A 180 -10.01 -17.23 10.60
C LEU A 180 -9.60 -18.32 9.61
N TYR A 181 -10.56 -19.12 9.11
CA TYR A 181 -10.24 -20.10 8.09
C TYR A 181 -9.83 -19.45 6.78
N PHE A 182 -10.54 -18.41 6.33
CA PHE A 182 -10.22 -17.66 5.12
C PHE A 182 -8.81 -17.05 5.15
N ILE A 183 -8.43 -16.39 6.24
CA ILE A 183 -7.09 -15.80 6.36
C ILE A 183 -5.98 -16.86 6.41
N SER A 184 -6.32 -18.10 6.79
CA SER A 184 -5.36 -19.20 6.80
C SER A 184 -5.08 -19.72 5.40
N LEU A 185 -6.09 -19.72 4.53
CA LEU A 185 -5.95 -19.98 3.11
C LEU A 185 -5.19 -18.83 2.41
N ASP A 186 -5.49 -17.56 2.73
CA ASP A 186 -4.70 -16.42 2.22
C ASP A 186 -3.22 -16.50 2.63
N ALA A 187 -2.93 -16.95 3.85
CA ALA A 187 -1.56 -17.16 4.32
C ALA A 187 -0.82 -18.23 3.51
N GLU A 188 -1.49 -19.34 3.19
CA GLU A 188 -0.93 -20.37 2.31
C GLU A 188 -0.66 -19.82 0.91
N MET A 189 -1.62 -19.08 0.35
CA MET A 189 -1.46 -18.46 -0.97
C MET A 189 -0.28 -17.49 -1.00
N GLU A 190 -0.13 -16.62 0.00
CA GLU A 190 1.03 -15.73 0.12
C GLU A 190 2.34 -16.52 0.13
N HIS A 191 2.43 -17.56 0.96
CA HIS A 191 3.64 -18.38 1.07
C HIS A 191 4.01 -19.02 -0.26
N ARG A 192 3.05 -19.70 -0.90
CA ARG A 192 3.26 -20.37 -2.20
C ARG A 192 3.59 -19.38 -3.31
N ARG A 193 2.99 -18.18 -3.30
CA ARG A 193 3.33 -17.07 -4.21
C ARG A 193 4.76 -16.57 -4.02
N VAL A 194 5.20 -16.37 -2.78
CA VAL A 194 6.58 -15.94 -2.48
C VAL A 194 7.59 -16.97 -2.96
N LYS A 195 7.27 -18.27 -2.91
CA LYS A 195 8.09 -19.36 -3.45
C LYS A 195 7.93 -19.61 -4.95
N TYR A 196 7.09 -18.81 -5.62
CA TYR A 196 6.79 -18.93 -7.04
C TYR A 196 6.29 -20.34 -7.44
N ASP A 197 5.47 -20.97 -6.60
CA ASP A 197 4.89 -22.28 -6.89
C ASP A 197 3.82 -22.18 -7.99
N LYS A 198 4.15 -22.69 -9.18
CA LYS A 198 3.25 -22.67 -10.34
C LYS A 198 2.01 -23.56 -10.16
N SER A 199 2.09 -24.60 -9.33
CA SER A 199 0.94 -25.50 -9.09
C SER A 199 -0.18 -24.84 -8.27
N LEU A 200 0.05 -23.66 -7.70
CA LEU A 200 -0.93 -22.94 -6.88
C LEU A 200 -2.23 -22.66 -7.63
N TYR A 201 -2.14 -22.27 -8.91
CA TYR A 201 -3.33 -21.92 -9.72
C TYR A 201 -4.32 -23.07 -9.86
N GLU A 202 -3.83 -24.31 -9.91
CA GLU A 202 -4.65 -25.52 -10.09
C GLU A 202 -5.04 -26.16 -8.75
N SER A 203 -4.56 -25.63 -7.63
CA SER A 203 -4.82 -26.20 -6.32
C SER A 203 -6.23 -25.92 -5.80
N ASP A 204 -6.73 -26.78 -4.91
CA ASP A 204 -8.07 -26.65 -4.33
C ASP A 204 -8.22 -25.46 -3.38
N VAL A 205 -7.12 -24.81 -2.97
CA VAL A 205 -7.13 -23.63 -2.07
C VAL A 205 -8.04 -22.51 -2.62
N PHE A 206 -8.05 -22.29 -3.94
CA PHE A 206 -8.96 -21.31 -4.55
C PHE A 206 -10.42 -21.70 -4.43
N LYS A 207 -10.75 -22.99 -4.63
CA LYS A 207 -12.12 -23.49 -4.50
C LYS A 207 -12.59 -23.39 -3.04
N GLU A 208 -11.70 -23.71 -2.10
CA GLU A 208 -11.99 -23.61 -0.67
C GLU A 208 -12.22 -22.15 -0.24
N MET A 209 -11.40 -21.21 -0.72
CA MET A 209 -11.63 -19.78 -0.46
C MET A 209 -12.96 -19.31 -1.05
N GLU A 210 -13.25 -19.64 -2.31
CA GLU A 210 -14.50 -19.23 -2.97
C GLU A 210 -15.73 -19.73 -2.22
N ALA A 211 -15.70 -20.97 -1.73
CA ALA A 211 -16.81 -21.60 -1.01
C ALA A 211 -17.16 -20.90 0.31
N ILE A 212 -16.20 -20.24 0.98
CA ILE A 212 -16.40 -19.63 2.30
C ILE A 212 -16.61 -18.11 2.26
N ILE A 213 -16.32 -17.42 1.14
CA ILE A 213 -16.39 -15.94 1.07
C ILE A 213 -17.72 -15.39 1.59
N LYS A 214 -18.85 -16.00 1.19
CA LYS A 214 -20.19 -15.51 1.56
C LYS A 214 -20.49 -15.60 3.06
N GLU A 215 -19.74 -16.43 3.77
CA GLU A 215 -19.91 -16.73 5.19
C GLU A 215 -18.97 -15.89 6.08
N THR A 216 -18.00 -15.18 5.47
CA THR A 216 -17.09 -14.26 6.16
C THR A 216 -17.84 -13.03 6.70
N SER A 217 -17.29 -12.36 7.71
CA SER A 217 -17.88 -11.11 8.24
C SER A 217 -17.87 -9.98 7.21
N ASN A 218 -16.95 -10.02 6.25
CA ASN A 218 -16.87 -9.07 5.15
C ASN A 218 -16.61 -9.77 3.80
N PRO A 219 -17.67 -10.30 3.14
CA PRO A 219 -17.55 -11.01 1.88
C PRO A 219 -16.91 -10.18 0.75
N LYS A 220 -17.05 -8.85 0.77
CA LYS A 220 -16.43 -7.97 -0.24
C LYS A 220 -14.91 -7.91 -0.07
N LEU A 221 -14.43 -7.78 1.16
CA LEU A 221 -13.00 -7.82 1.46
C LEU A 221 -12.39 -9.16 1.07
N SER A 222 -13.06 -10.25 1.45
CA SER A 222 -12.65 -11.62 1.12
C SER A 222 -12.64 -11.86 -0.39
N MET A 223 -13.67 -11.40 -1.12
CA MET A 223 -13.73 -11.49 -2.57
C MET A 223 -12.60 -10.69 -3.26
N MET A 224 -12.37 -9.45 -2.81
CA MET A 224 -11.28 -8.62 -3.32
C MET A 224 -9.92 -9.33 -3.15
N LEU A 225 -9.63 -9.86 -1.96
CA LEU A 225 -8.40 -10.61 -1.74
C LEU A 225 -8.30 -11.84 -2.64
N TYR A 226 -9.35 -12.66 -2.70
CA TYR A 226 -9.42 -13.85 -3.55
C TYR A 226 -9.09 -13.51 -5.01
N LEU A 227 -9.73 -12.50 -5.59
CA LEU A 227 -9.51 -12.06 -6.97
C LEU A 227 -8.07 -11.58 -7.19
N GLY A 228 -7.52 -10.81 -6.24
CA GLY A 228 -6.12 -10.39 -6.30
C GLY A 228 -5.16 -11.58 -6.28
N ARG A 229 -5.36 -12.54 -5.38
CA ARG A 229 -4.54 -13.77 -5.31
C ARG A 229 -4.64 -14.59 -6.57
N LEU A 230 -5.85 -14.77 -7.08
CA LEU A 230 -6.14 -15.50 -8.32
C LEU A 230 -5.41 -14.87 -9.51
N ALA A 231 -5.52 -13.55 -9.65
CA ALA A 231 -4.87 -12.78 -10.70
C ALA A 231 -3.35 -13.04 -10.73
N SER A 232 -2.68 -12.97 -9.59
CA SER A 232 -1.24 -13.25 -9.55
C SER A 232 -0.91 -14.71 -9.84
N SER A 233 -1.70 -15.67 -9.33
CA SER A 233 -1.43 -17.10 -9.54
C SER A 233 -1.62 -17.50 -11.01
N MET A 234 -2.60 -16.92 -11.70
CA MET A 234 -2.77 -17.10 -13.16
C MET A 234 -1.49 -16.76 -13.92
N VAL A 235 -0.90 -15.59 -13.64
CA VAL A 235 0.29 -15.13 -14.36
C VAL A 235 1.53 -15.94 -13.97
N MET A 236 1.66 -16.31 -12.69
CA MET A 236 2.73 -17.22 -12.24
C MET A 236 2.70 -18.57 -12.94
N PHE A 237 1.50 -19.16 -13.09
CA PHE A 237 1.30 -20.42 -13.80
C PHE A 237 1.70 -20.29 -15.27
N ASN A 238 1.21 -19.24 -15.94
CA ASN A 238 1.51 -18.98 -17.34
C ASN A 238 1.44 -17.48 -17.66
N ASN A 239 2.57 -16.90 -18.07
CA ASN A 239 2.67 -15.49 -18.46
C ASN A 239 1.71 -15.10 -19.61
N ASN A 240 1.28 -16.05 -20.44
CA ASN A 240 0.27 -15.79 -21.47
C ASN A 240 -1.10 -15.39 -20.90
N LEU A 241 -1.33 -15.63 -19.60
CA LEU A 241 -2.53 -15.23 -18.87
C LEU A 241 -2.43 -13.81 -18.31
N LEU A 242 -1.36 -13.05 -18.57
CA LEU A 242 -1.16 -11.70 -18.02
C LEU A 242 -2.37 -10.79 -18.23
N LYS A 243 -2.95 -10.73 -19.43
CA LYS A 243 -4.14 -9.91 -19.71
C LYS A 243 -5.35 -10.33 -18.86
N LYS A 244 -5.54 -11.63 -18.64
CA LYS A 244 -6.62 -12.15 -17.78
C LYS A 244 -6.34 -11.83 -16.30
N GLY A 245 -5.09 -11.97 -15.87
CA GLY A 245 -4.63 -11.60 -14.54
C GLY A 245 -4.85 -10.11 -14.27
N LEU A 246 -4.46 -9.22 -15.18
CA LEU A 246 -4.70 -7.78 -15.07
C LEU A 246 -6.19 -7.44 -14.94
N LYS A 247 -7.05 -8.10 -15.73
CA LYS A 247 -8.51 -7.93 -15.61
C LYS A 247 -9.03 -8.36 -14.24
N ALA A 248 -8.61 -9.51 -13.73
CA ALA A 248 -9.01 -10.00 -12.41
C ALA A 248 -8.49 -9.11 -11.27
N ALA A 249 -7.25 -8.59 -11.37
CA ALA A 249 -6.70 -7.66 -10.39
C ALA A 249 -7.41 -6.29 -10.43
N GLN A 250 -7.81 -5.83 -11.63
CA GLN A 250 -8.62 -4.64 -11.78
C GLN A 250 -10.00 -4.81 -11.15
N GLU A 251 -10.66 -5.96 -11.38
CA GLU A 251 -11.92 -6.31 -10.73
C GLU A 251 -11.77 -6.38 -9.19
N ALA A 252 -10.65 -6.90 -8.69
CA ALA A 252 -10.34 -6.87 -7.27
C ALA A 252 -10.28 -5.42 -6.74
N ARG A 253 -9.60 -4.51 -7.43
CA ARG A 253 -9.53 -3.09 -7.05
C ARG A 253 -10.91 -2.42 -7.03
N GLU A 254 -11.73 -2.68 -8.05
CA GLU A 254 -13.10 -2.15 -8.15
C GLU A 254 -13.99 -2.64 -7.00
N ASN A 255 -13.84 -3.90 -6.59
CA ASN A 255 -14.50 -4.43 -5.38
C ASN A 255 -14.00 -3.76 -4.08
N GLY A 256 -12.76 -3.27 -4.08
CA GLY A 256 -12.10 -2.58 -2.98
C GLY A 256 -12.37 -1.07 -2.88
N GLU A 257 -12.88 -0.40 -3.92
CA GLU A 257 -13.02 1.07 -3.97
C GLU A 257 -13.80 1.68 -2.80
N ARG A 258 -14.74 0.93 -2.25
CA ARG A 258 -15.60 1.37 -1.13
C ARG A 258 -15.13 0.88 0.22
N ILE A 259 -13.99 0.19 0.29
CA ILE A 259 -13.42 -0.33 1.53
C ILE A 259 -12.44 0.72 2.08
N GLU A 260 -12.41 0.90 3.40
CA GLU A 260 -11.39 1.75 4.02
C GLU A 260 -9.98 1.21 3.75
N PRO A 261 -8.96 2.08 3.57
CA PRO A 261 -7.58 1.65 3.48
C PRO A 261 -7.22 0.73 4.66
N CYS A 262 -6.79 -0.47 4.30
CA CYS A 262 -6.37 -1.53 5.19
C CYS A 262 -5.39 -2.46 4.48
N ARG A 263 -4.68 -3.27 5.28
CA ARG A 263 -3.71 -4.27 4.82
C ARG A 263 -4.14 -5.02 3.55
N GLU A 264 -5.38 -5.49 3.48
CA GLU A 264 -5.90 -6.28 2.36
C GLU A 264 -6.04 -5.47 1.07
N THR A 265 -6.58 -4.24 1.17
CA THR A 265 -6.62 -3.32 0.01
C THR A 265 -5.20 -3.04 -0.48
N GLY A 266 -4.26 -2.92 0.46
CA GLY A 266 -2.83 -2.81 0.20
C GLY A 266 -2.23 -3.97 -0.59
N ILE A 267 -2.53 -5.20 -0.17
CA ILE A 267 -2.11 -6.42 -0.87
C ILE A 267 -2.61 -6.39 -2.32
N VAL A 268 -3.86 -6.04 -2.54
CA VAL A 268 -4.45 -6.00 -3.89
C VAL A 268 -3.80 -4.93 -4.77
N LEU A 269 -3.56 -3.73 -4.23
CA LEU A 269 -2.83 -2.67 -4.93
C LEU A 269 -1.43 -3.13 -5.33
N LEU A 270 -0.71 -3.77 -4.40
CA LEU A 270 0.64 -4.30 -4.67
C LEU A 270 0.62 -5.41 -5.73
N ILE A 271 -0.40 -6.29 -5.72
CA ILE A 271 -0.55 -7.31 -6.76
C ILE A 271 -0.77 -6.67 -8.12
N TYR A 272 -1.71 -5.75 -8.22
CA TYR A 272 -2.00 -5.04 -9.46
C TYR A 272 -0.76 -4.32 -10.00
N TYR A 273 -0.04 -3.61 -9.12
CA TYR A 273 1.23 -2.97 -9.44
C TYR A 273 2.26 -3.95 -9.99
N ASN A 274 2.43 -5.13 -9.37
CA ASN A 274 3.36 -6.15 -9.85
C ASN A 274 2.98 -6.69 -11.24
N LEU A 275 1.69 -6.87 -11.52
CA LEU A 275 1.24 -7.32 -12.83
C LEU A 275 1.52 -6.27 -13.92
N LEU A 276 1.33 -4.99 -13.61
CA LEU A 276 1.71 -3.90 -14.51
C LEU A 276 3.24 -3.83 -14.70
N CYS A 277 4.04 -4.12 -13.68
CA CYS A 277 5.49 -4.24 -13.83
C CYS A 277 5.86 -5.37 -14.82
N GLN A 278 5.19 -6.53 -14.74
CA GLN A 278 5.40 -7.61 -15.71
C GLN A 278 4.96 -7.22 -17.12
N GLU A 279 3.87 -6.45 -17.27
CA GLU A 279 3.47 -5.90 -18.57
C GLU A 279 4.53 -4.95 -19.13
N TYR A 280 5.11 -4.10 -18.27
CA TYR A 280 6.21 -3.21 -18.65
C TYR A 280 7.47 -3.99 -19.04
N GLU A 281 7.77 -5.09 -18.36
CA GLU A 281 8.90 -5.96 -18.71
C GLU A 281 8.74 -6.60 -20.09
N ILE A 282 7.51 -6.91 -20.51
CA ILE A 282 7.25 -7.51 -21.82
C ILE A 282 7.25 -6.42 -22.90
N THR A 283 6.54 -5.31 -22.67
CA THR A 283 6.27 -4.29 -23.68
C THR A 283 7.38 -3.26 -23.82
N ARG A 284 8.13 -2.99 -22.74
CA ARG A 284 9.12 -1.91 -22.61
C ARG A 284 8.56 -0.52 -22.89
N ASP A 285 7.25 -0.36 -22.79
CA ASP A 285 6.53 0.89 -23.09
C ASP A 285 6.84 1.96 -22.03
N GLN A 286 7.38 3.09 -22.47
CA GLN A 286 7.73 4.20 -21.58
C GLN A 286 6.49 4.89 -21.00
N SER A 287 5.37 4.91 -21.73
CA SER A 287 4.11 5.45 -21.22
C SER A 287 3.59 4.62 -20.04
N LEU A 288 3.78 3.29 -20.09
CA LEU A 288 3.46 2.40 -18.99
C LEU A 288 4.39 2.60 -17.79
N ARG A 289 5.68 2.90 -18.01
CA ARG A 289 6.61 3.27 -16.93
C ARG A 289 6.13 4.51 -16.17
N ASP A 290 5.74 5.56 -16.90
CA ASP A 290 5.31 6.82 -16.30
C ASP A 290 3.96 6.65 -15.57
N ASN A 291 3.08 5.80 -16.11
CA ASN A 291 1.85 5.37 -15.44
C ASN A 291 2.14 4.56 -14.16
N LEU A 292 3.11 3.62 -14.19
CA LEU A 292 3.55 2.86 -13.02
C LEU A 292 4.06 3.78 -11.91
N ILE A 293 4.83 4.82 -12.24
CA ILE A 293 5.29 5.82 -11.27
C ILE A 293 4.11 6.57 -10.64
N THR A 294 3.10 6.92 -11.45
CA THR A 294 1.87 7.57 -10.96
C THR A 294 1.12 6.65 -9.99
N ILE A 295 0.90 5.39 -10.36
CA ILE A 295 0.22 4.39 -9.52
C ILE A 295 1.00 4.12 -8.22
N ALA A 296 2.34 4.13 -8.27
CA ALA A 296 3.17 4.02 -7.08
C ALA A 296 2.92 5.18 -6.11
N SER A 297 2.83 6.42 -6.62
CA SER A 297 2.51 7.58 -5.79
C SER A 297 1.12 7.47 -5.16
N GLU A 298 0.11 7.09 -5.94
CA GLU A 298 -1.26 6.87 -5.43
C GLU A 298 -1.29 5.76 -4.37
N SER A 299 -0.50 4.70 -4.56
CA SER A 299 -0.39 3.62 -3.59
C SER A 299 0.24 4.12 -2.29
N LEU A 300 1.30 4.94 -2.34
CA LEU A 300 1.90 5.53 -1.16
C LEU A 300 0.91 6.42 -0.38
N ASP A 301 0.07 7.19 -1.09
CA ASP A 301 -0.97 8.02 -0.49
C ASP A 301 -2.10 7.18 0.14
N HIS A 302 -2.43 6.03 -0.47
CA HIS A 302 -3.37 5.07 0.09
C HIS A 302 -2.83 4.49 1.41
N PHE A 303 -1.57 4.06 1.42
CA PHE A 303 -0.94 3.48 2.61
C PHE A 303 -0.74 4.49 3.74
N ALA A 304 -0.50 5.77 3.43
CA ALA A 304 -0.39 6.82 4.43
C ALA A 304 -1.66 7.01 5.27
N GLN A 305 -2.81 6.51 4.82
CA GLN A 305 -4.09 6.56 5.55
C GLN A 305 -4.27 5.39 6.53
N GLU A 306 -3.39 4.38 6.52
CA GLU A 306 -3.44 3.25 7.45
C GLU A 306 -2.85 3.60 8.81
N ARG A 307 -3.48 3.14 9.90
CA ARG A 307 -3.14 3.52 11.29
C ARG A 307 -2.02 2.69 11.93
N ASP A 308 -1.45 1.71 11.21
CA ASP A 308 -0.60 0.66 11.78
C ASP A 308 0.82 0.62 11.19
N GLU A 309 1.73 -0.10 11.87
CA GLU A 309 3.09 -0.41 11.37
C GLU A 309 3.12 -1.04 9.97
N VAL A 310 2.01 -1.65 9.57
CA VAL A 310 1.74 -2.20 8.25
C VAL A 310 1.91 -1.15 7.14
N CYS A 311 1.60 0.12 7.43
CA CYS A 311 1.83 1.26 6.55
C CYS A 311 3.31 1.36 6.13
N PHE A 312 4.24 1.22 7.07
CA PHE A 312 5.67 1.35 6.81
C PHE A 312 6.18 0.22 5.91
N ASP A 313 5.73 -1.01 6.15
CA ASP A 313 6.12 -2.16 5.34
C ASP A 313 5.64 -2.05 3.89
N PHE A 314 4.39 -1.67 3.65
CA PHE A 314 3.89 -1.49 2.29
C PHE A 314 4.55 -0.32 1.57
N ARG A 315 4.70 0.83 2.24
CA ARG A 315 5.38 1.99 1.66
C ARG A 315 6.80 1.64 1.25
N ARG A 316 7.53 0.90 2.10
CA ARG A 316 8.86 0.41 1.78
C ARG A 316 8.87 -0.48 0.54
N ILE A 317 7.96 -1.45 0.45
CA ILE A 317 7.89 -2.35 -0.71
C ILE A 317 7.62 -1.57 -2.00
N VAL A 318 6.67 -0.63 -1.97
CA VAL A 318 6.37 0.21 -3.13
C VAL A 318 7.57 1.06 -3.52
N MET A 319 8.28 1.68 -2.56
CA MET A 319 9.50 2.45 -2.83
C MET A 319 10.60 1.60 -3.47
N LEU A 320 10.86 0.41 -2.93
CA LEU A 320 11.85 -0.52 -3.48
C LEU A 320 11.50 -0.91 -4.92
N LYS A 321 10.25 -1.25 -5.19
CA LYS A 321 9.83 -1.60 -6.56
C LYS A 321 9.81 -0.41 -7.50
N THR A 322 9.47 0.78 -7.01
CA THR A 322 9.55 2.02 -7.79
C THR A 322 11.01 2.31 -8.17
N SER A 323 11.97 2.02 -7.29
CA SER A 323 13.39 2.12 -7.62
C SER A 323 13.80 1.19 -8.76
N PHE A 324 13.25 -0.04 -8.80
CA PHE A 324 13.46 -0.97 -9.91
C PHE A 324 12.96 -0.39 -11.24
N ILE A 325 11.76 0.19 -11.25
CA ILE A 325 11.19 0.84 -12.44
C ILE A 325 12.07 2.00 -12.93
N TYR A 326 12.55 2.86 -12.04
CA TYR A 326 13.47 3.94 -12.42
C TYR A 326 14.80 3.41 -12.99
N LEU A 327 15.35 2.36 -12.39
CA LEU A 327 16.68 1.84 -12.72
C LEU A 327 16.68 0.85 -13.89
N GLY A 328 15.52 0.61 -14.51
CA GLY A 328 15.38 -0.39 -15.57
C GLY A 328 15.70 -1.79 -15.07
N ILE A 329 15.12 -2.17 -13.94
CA ILE A 329 15.24 -3.49 -13.33
C ILE A 329 13.85 -4.15 -13.34
N GLY A 330 13.77 -5.40 -13.79
CA GLY A 330 12.54 -6.18 -13.76
C GLY A 330 12.26 -6.78 -12.39
N LEU A 331 11.06 -7.30 -12.22
CA LEU A 331 10.48 -7.82 -10.99
C LEU A 331 11.35 -8.90 -10.35
N PHE A 332 12.06 -9.67 -11.17
CA PHE A 332 12.95 -10.75 -10.75
C PHE A 332 14.43 -10.42 -10.94
N CYS A 333 14.81 -9.15 -10.78
CA CYS A 333 16.19 -8.67 -10.82
C CYS A 333 16.89 -8.86 -12.18
N ASP A 334 16.16 -8.92 -13.28
CA ASP A 334 16.75 -8.79 -14.63
C ASP A 334 17.01 -7.33 -14.97
N ILE A 335 18.10 -7.07 -15.70
CA ILE A 335 18.39 -5.72 -16.20
C ILE A 335 17.68 -5.53 -17.54
N LEU A 336 16.79 -4.55 -17.58
CA LEU A 336 15.97 -4.23 -18.73
C LEU A 336 16.79 -3.39 -19.71
N SER A 337 16.69 -3.70 -21.01
CA SER A 337 17.29 -2.89 -22.07
C SER A 337 16.44 -1.65 -22.35
N VAL A 338 16.37 -0.75 -21.36
CA VAL A 338 15.60 0.50 -21.40
C VAL A 338 16.50 1.68 -21.01
N PRO A 339 16.26 2.88 -21.55
CA PRO A 339 17.08 4.05 -21.22
C PRO A 339 16.88 4.48 -19.76
N VAL A 340 17.99 4.67 -19.05
CA VAL A 340 18.03 5.19 -17.67
C VAL A 340 18.80 6.52 -17.68
N SER A 341 18.11 7.62 -17.36
CA SER A 341 18.71 8.95 -17.26
C SER A 341 19.23 9.22 -15.85
N GLU A 342 20.04 10.28 -15.70
CA GLU A 342 20.46 10.74 -14.37
C GLU A 342 19.31 11.14 -13.45
N SER A 343 18.21 11.67 -14.01
CA SER A 343 17.01 11.93 -13.23
C SER A 343 16.42 10.65 -12.66
N HIS A 344 16.36 9.56 -13.44
CA HIS A 344 15.90 8.26 -12.95
C HIS A 344 16.81 7.72 -11.84
N ILE A 345 18.13 7.84 -12.00
CA ILE A 345 19.09 7.40 -10.98
C ILE A 345 18.86 8.17 -9.67
N LYS A 346 18.72 9.50 -9.76
CA LYS A 346 18.42 10.36 -8.60
C LYS A 346 17.12 9.96 -7.90
N TYR A 347 16.04 9.74 -8.65
CA TYR A 347 14.75 9.33 -8.07
C TYR A 347 14.80 7.93 -7.49
N GLY A 348 15.40 6.96 -8.18
CA GLY A 348 15.60 5.61 -7.68
C GLY A 348 16.39 5.59 -6.37
N LYS A 349 17.46 6.38 -6.28
CA LYS A 349 18.25 6.53 -5.05
C LYS A 349 17.44 7.13 -3.90
N ASN A 350 16.65 8.18 -4.16
CA ASN A 350 15.77 8.78 -3.15
C ASN A 350 14.75 7.75 -2.60
N CYS A 351 14.17 6.91 -3.47
CA CYS A 351 13.31 5.82 -3.03
C CYS A 351 14.05 4.83 -2.12
N LEU A 352 15.28 4.46 -2.46
CA LEU A 352 16.10 3.55 -1.64
C LEU A 352 16.44 4.16 -0.28
N GLU A 353 16.84 5.44 -0.24
CA GLU A 353 17.17 6.16 0.99
C GLU A 353 15.96 6.21 1.94
N LYS A 354 14.75 6.45 1.41
CA LYS A 354 13.51 6.42 2.20
C LYS A 354 13.13 5.00 2.66
N ALA A 355 13.44 3.97 1.88
CA ALA A 355 13.17 2.58 2.22
C ALA A 355 14.11 2.02 3.31
N LEU A 356 15.25 2.67 3.56
CA LEU A 356 16.26 2.24 4.53
C LEU A 356 15.77 2.34 5.99
N LEU A 357 14.73 3.12 6.26
CA LEU A 357 14.15 3.25 7.60
C LEU A 357 13.78 1.86 8.16
N ASP A 358 14.33 1.55 9.33
CA ASP A 358 14.12 0.29 10.05
C ASP A 358 14.62 -0.97 9.30
N TRP A 359 15.89 -0.91 8.87
CA TRP A 359 16.60 -2.00 8.17
C TRP A 359 16.49 -3.34 8.88
N GLU A 360 16.55 -3.38 10.21
CA GLU A 360 16.51 -4.62 10.98
C GLU A 360 15.20 -5.39 10.79
N ARG A 361 14.07 -4.68 10.73
CA ARG A 361 12.75 -5.29 10.48
C ARG A 361 12.50 -5.68 9.02
N MET A 362 13.31 -5.20 8.08
CA MET A 362 13.11 -5.46 6.66
C MET A 362 13.30 -6.95 6.33
N GLU A 363 12.32 -7.56 5.66
CA GLU A 363 12.41 -8.96 5.25
C GLU A 363 13.58 -9.19 4.27
N ARG A 364 14.16 -10.39 4.29
CA ARG A 364 15.35 -10.75 3.48
C ARG A 364 15.18 -10.46 1.99
N ARG A 365 14.00 -10.69 1.42
CA ARG A 365 13.72 -10.44 -0.01
C ARG A 365 13.86 -8.96 -0.37
N TRP A 366 13.43 -8.08 0.53
CA TRP A 366 13.50 -6.63 0.34
C TRP A 366 14.92 -6.11 0.53
N LYS A 367 15.70 -6.69 1.46
CA LYS A 367 17.14 -6.45 1.60
C LYS A 367 17.90 -6.84 0.32
N MET A 368 17.60 -8.00 -0.26
CA MET A 368 18.13 -8.43 -1.56
C MET A 368 17.85 -7.40 -2.66
N ILE A 369 16.58 -7.01 -2.83
CA ILE A 369 16.13 -6.02 -3.83
C ILE A 369 16.86 -4.67 -3.64
N PHE A 370 16.99 -4.20 -2.40
CA PHE A 370 17.69 -2.97 -2.06
C PHE A 370 19.16 -3.01 -2.54
N HIS A 371 19.89 -4.07 -2.21
CA HIS A 371 21.29 -4.22 -2.63
C HIS A 371 21.43 -4.36 -4.15
N PHE A 372 20.51 -5.07 -4.82
CA PHE A 372 20.51 -5.19 -6.27
C PHE A 372 20.33 -3.83 -6.97
N ALA A 373 19.43 -2.99 -6.45
CA ALA A 373 19.22 -1.63 -6.96
C ALA A 373 20.49 -0.76 -6.82
N PHE A 374 21.17 -0.81 -5.66
CA PHE A 374 22.45 -0.11 -5.48
C PHE A 374 23.54 -0.64 -6.42
N ALA A 375 23.61 -1.96 -6.62
CA ALA A 375 24.54 -2.54 -7.58
C ALA A 375 24.33 -1.98 -8.99
N ARG A 376 23.07 -1.85 -9.43
CA ARG A 376 22.72 -1.23 -10.72
C ARG A 376 23.12 0.24 -10.79
N ILE A 377 22.88 1.04 -9.74
CA ILE A 377 23.32 2.45 -9.68
C ILE A 377 24.84 2.55 -9.84
N HIS A 378 25.60 1.77 -9.06
CA HIS A 378 27.06 1.77 -9.12
C HIS A 378 27.60 1.31 -10.48
N GLN A 379 26.96 0.31 -11.06
CA GLN A 379 27.31 -0.18 -12.39
C GLN A 379 27.09 0.87 -13.48
N ILE A 380 25.97 1.62 -13.45
CA ILE A 380 25.72 2.71 -14.41
C ILE A 380 26.82 3.79 -14.30
N HIS A 381 27.29 4.09 -13.09
CA HIS A 381 28.38 5.02 -12.83
C HIS A 381 29.79 4.43 -13.00
N LYS A 382 29.91 3.19 -13.51
CA LYS A 382 31.19 2.48 -13.70
C LYS A 382 32.04 2.36 -12.42
N ARG A 383 31.39 2.34 -11.24
CA ARG A 383 32.03 2.05 -9.95
C ARG A 383 31.95 0.55 -9.69
N TRP A 384 32.79 -0.20 -10.40
CA TRP A 384 32.70 -1.66 -10.49
C TRP A 384 32.94 -2.36 -9.16
N ASP A 385 33.82 -1.82 -8.32
CA ASP A 385 34.10 -2.28 -6.96
C ASP A 385 32.85 -2.23 -6.06
N LEU A 386 32.18 -1.08 -6.01
CA LEU A 386 30.96 -0.89 -5.23
C LEU A 386 29.78 -1.69 -5.81
N ALA A 387 29.71 -1.79 -7.14
CA ALA A 387 28.72 -2.61 -7.81
C ALA A 387 28.89 -4.09 -7.44
N TYR A 388 30.14 -4.57 -7.42
CA TYR A 388 30.47 -5.95 -7.08
C TYR A 388 30.12 -6.25 -5.61
N SER A 389 30.55 -5.40 -4.68
CA SER A 389 30.18 -5.56 -3.25
C SER A 389 28.66 -5.60 -3.05
N SER A 390 27.92 -4.72 -3.73
CA SER A 390 26.46 -4.66 -3.59
C SER A 390 25.76 -5.90 -4.17
N VAL A 391 26.21 -6.40 -5.32
CA VAL A 391 25.59 -7.60 -5.93
C VAL A 391 25.93 -8.87 -5.14
N GLU A 392 27.09 -8.95 -4.47
CA GLU A 392 27.42 -10.03 -3.53
C GLU A 392 26.47 -10.04 -2.33
N ASP A 393 26.19 -8.88 -1.71
CA ASP A 393 25.23 -8.78 -0.61
C ASP A 393 23.82 -9.20 -1.07
N SER A 394 23.40 -8.74 -2.26
CA SER A 394 22.15 -9.19 -2.87
C SER A 394 22.12 -10.71 -3.04
N TYR A 395 23.19 -11.30 -3.56
CA TYR A 395 23.30 -12.74 -3.75
C TYR A 395 23.26 -13.52 -2.42
N ARG A 396 23.90 -13.01 -1.36
CA ARG A 396 23.84 -13.60 -0.01
C ARG A 396 22.40 -13.68 0.49
N PHE A 397 21.67 -12.56 0.49
CA PHE A 397 20.26 -12.54 0.90
C PHE A 397 19.38 -13.43 0.00
N CYS A 398 19.66 -13.47 -1.30
CA CYS A 398 18.98 -14.35 -2.24
C CYS A 398 19.16 -15.84 -1.90
N ASN A 399 20.38 -16.24 -1.57
CA ASN A 399 20.71 -17.62 -1.25
C ASN A 399 20.11 -18.03 0.10
N ASP A 400 20.25 -17.19 1.13
CA ASP A 400 19.68 -17.42 2.46
C ASP A 400 18.14 -17.52 2.42
N GLY A 401 17.49 -16.73 1.56
CA GLY A 401 16.04 -16.74 1.37
C GLY A 401 15.49 -17.85 0.47
N ASN A 402 16.37 -18.57 -0.26
CA ASN A 402 16.01 -19.51 -1.32
C ASN A 402 15.09 -18.89 -2.39
N PHE A 403 15.44 -17.69 -2.89
CA PHE A 403 14.67 -16.97 -3.91
C PHE A 403 15.13 -17.37 -5.33
N TYR A 404 14.68 -18.54 -5.80
CA TYR A 404 15.18 -19.17 -7.02
C TYR A 404 14.92 -18.36 -8.31
N GLN A 405 13.83 -17.59 -8.37
CA GLN A 405 13.49 -16.80 -9.57
C GLN A 405 14.48 -15.65 -9.78
N GLU A 406 14.85 -14.96 -8.71
CA GLU A 406 15.82 -13.87 -8.73
C GLU A 406 17.27 -14.35 -8.89
N LYS A 407 17.59 -15.54 -8.33
CA LYS A 407 18.95 -16.09 -8.28
C LYS A 407 19.64 -16.11 -9.63
N THR A 408 18.95 -16.56 -10.69
CA THR A 408 19.52 -16.65 -12.03
C THR A 408 19.94 -15.28 -12.57
N ASN A 409 19.06 -14.27 -12.45
CA ASN A 409 19.34 -12.93 -12.97
C ASN A 409 20.40 -12.20 -12.14
N ILE A 410 20.40 -12.41 -10.81
CA ILE A 410 21.46 -11.89 -9.94
C ILE A 410 22.82 -12.46 -10.34
N LEU A 411 22.92 -13.76 -10.62
CA LEU A 411 24.17 -14.38 -11.05
C LEU A 411 24.64 -13.87 -12.42
N ILE A 412 23.71 -13.70 -13.38
CA ILE A 412 24.05 -13.12 -14.69
C ILE A 412 24.63 -11.70 -14.52
N PHE A 413 24.00 -10.86 -13.69
CA PHE A 413 24.46 -9.50 -13.46
C PHE A 413 25.79 -9.44 -12.70
N ARG A 414 25.96 -10.34 -11.72
CA ARG A 414 27.21 -10.50 -10.97
C ARG A 414 28.39 -10.85 -11.88
N GLU A 415 28.23 -11.84 -12.77
CA GLU A 415 29.27 -12.22 -13.72
C GLU A 415 29.60 -11.09 -14.70
N PHE A 416 28.59 -10.33 -15.13
CA PHE A 416 28.80 -9.13 -15.93
C PHE A 416 29.64 -8.08 -15.19
N ILE A 417 29.33 -7.78 -13.92
CA ILE A 417 30.10 -6.82 -13.12
C ILE A 417 31.54 -7.33 -12.93
N LYS A 418 31.71 -8.61 -12.57
CA LYS A 418 33.03 -9.20 -12.33
C LYS A 418 33.97 -9.04 -13.52
N LYS A 419 33.49 -9.31 -14.75
CA LYS A 419 34.26 -9.13 -16.00
C LYS A 419 34.71 -7.69 -16.29
N ASN A 420 34.07 -6.69 -15.68
CA ASN A 420 34.42 -5.28 -15.84
C ASN A 420 35.16 -4.71 -14.61
N TYR A 421 35.21 -5.48 -13.53
CA TYR A 421 35.97 -5.19 -12.31
C TYR A 421 37.41 -5.70 -12.41
N ASP A 422 37.57 -6.94 -12.90
CA ASP A 422 38.85 -7.57 -13.26
C ASP A 422 39.43 -6.93 -14.53
#